data_AF-A0A965TSX9-F1
#
_entry.id   AF-A0A965TSX9-F1
#
_cell.length_a   1.000
_cell.length_b   1.000
_cell.length_c   1.000
_cell.angle_alpha   90.00
_cell.angle_beta   90.00
_cell.angle_gamma   90.00
#
_symmetry.space_group_name_H-M   'P 1'
#
loop_
_entity.id
_entity.type
_entity.pdbx_description
1 polymer ?
#
loop_
_entity_poly.entity_id
_entity_poly.type
_entity_poly.pdbx_seq_one_letter_code
_entity_poly.pdbx_strand_id
1 'polypeptide(L)'
;MATVNSKTISLSVLSTTTAINAAHVITSGDSGAYILEVAFADISAISGTCQLHCVRGDGQMIDITDGVVIDGNKVTYTLDGALYAVAGLVIFLQFLDSNIYTPLKISFSGIRVLPQSGSTIADLHPYPDSYVNIISQAEYDEIDPKSASTLYIVEGT
;
A
#
# COMPACT_ATOMS: atom_id res chain seq x y z
N MET A 1 1.86 10.13 31.00
CA MET A 1 1.48 9.39 29.77
C MET A 1 2.54 9.72 28.75
N ALA A 2 3.25 8.73 28.20
CA ALA A 2 4.27 8.98 27.20
C ALA A 2 3.56 9.43 25.92
N THR A 3 3.90 10.62 25.42
CA THR A 3 3.49 11.09 24.09
C THR A 3 4.00 10.06 23.09
N VAL A 4 3.10 9.34 22.43
CA VAL A 4 3.47 8.49 21.30
C VAL A 4 4.00 9.46 20.25
N ASN A 5 5.30 9.43 19.97
CA ASN A 5 5.89 10.21 18.89
C ASN A 5 5.39 9.61 17.57
N SER A 6 4.18 9.99 17.18
CA SER A 6 3.55 9.56 15.93
C SER A 6 4.26 10.21 14.74
N LYS A 7 4.83 9.39 13.87
CA LYS A 7 5.50 9.76 12.63
C LYS A 7 4.51 9.68 11.47
N THR A 8 4.27 10.79 10.80
CA THR A 8 3.43 10.80 9.60
C THR A 8 4.22 10.36 8.37
N ILE A 9 3.64 9.43 7.61
CA ILE A 9 4.06 9.00 6.29
C ILE A 9 3.14 9.71 5.30
N SER A 10 3.58 10.85 4.78
CA SER A 10 2.80 11.65 3.83
C SER A 10 3.13 11.25 2.40
N LEU A 11 2.10 10.91 1.64
CA LEU A 11 2.14 10.61 0.21
C LEU A 11 1.28 11.62 -0.53
N SER A 12 1.83 12.22 -1.59
CA SER A 12 1.08 13.09 -2.48
C SER A 12 0.89 12.39 -3.82
N VAL A 13 -0.35 12.22 -4.26
CA VAL A 13 -0.72 11.50 -5.47
C VAL A 13 -1.75 12.28 -6.29
N LEU A 14 -1.96 11.88 -7.54
CA LEU A 14 -3.11 12.32 -8.34
C LEU A 14 -4.27 11.34 -8.18
N SER A 15 -5.51 11.78 -8.41
CA SER A 15 -6.73 10.96 -8.38
C SER A 15 -6.72 9.80 -9.39
N THR A 16 -5.85 9.87 -10.39
CA THR A 16 -5.61 8.82 -11.40
C THR A 16 -4.44 7.89 -11.07
N THR A 17 -3.76 8.10 -9.94
CA THR A 17 -2.62 7.27 -9.54
C THR A 17 -3.11 5.90 -9.09
N THR A 18 -2.53 4.84 -9.65
CA THR A 18 -2.90 3.46 -9.34
C THR A 18 -1.90 2.74 -8.45
N ALA A 19 -0.63 3.20 -8.41
CA ALA A 19 0.41 2.61 -7.59
C ALA A 19 1.45 3.63 -7.11
N ILE A 20 1.97 3.43 -5.90
CA ILE A 20 3.10 4.18 -5.34
C ILE A 20 3.92 3.31 -4.39
N ASN A 21 5.24 3.55 -4.36
CA ASN A 21 6.14 2.95 -3.38
C ASN A 21 6.45 3.95 -2.27
N ALA A 22 6.08 3.61 -1.03
CA ALA A 22 6.44 4.36 0.16
C ALA A 22 7.78 3.83 0.71
N ALA A 23 8.87 4.54 0.40
CA ALA A 23 10.22 4.21 0.87
C ALA A 23 10.50 4.63 2.34
N HIS A 24 9.45 4.93 3.12
CA HIS A 24 9.59 5.37 4.51
C HIS A 24 10.04 4.23 5.42
N VAL A 25 10.90 4.54 6.37
CA VAL A 25 11.38 3.56 7.36
C VAL A 25 10.35 3.36 8.46
N ILE A 26 9.77 2.16 8.51
CA ILE A 26 8.87 1.70 9.56
C ILE A 26 9.60 0.62 10.36
N THR A 27 9.65 0.74 11.68
CA THR A 27 10.38 -0.21 12.55
C THR A 27 9.38 -1.11 13.27
N SER A 28 9.60 -2.43 13.21
CA SER A 28 8.79 -3.37 13.99
C SER A 28 9.05 -3.17 15.49
N GLY A 29 7.99 -3.04 16.29
CA GLY A 29 8.05 -2.80 17.74
C GLY A 29 7.60 -1.41 18.19
N ASP A 30 7.57 -0.42 17.29
CA ASP A 30 6.82 0.82 17.53
C ASP A 30 5.32 0.47 17.41
N SER A 31 4.44 0.80 18.35
CA SER A 31 2.99 0.51 18.24
C SER A 31 2.20 1.80 18.12
N GLY A 32 1.29 1.88 17.14
CA GLY A 32 0.46 3.06 16.88
C GLY A 32 1.28 4.32 16.56
N ALA A 33 2.53 4.14 16.11
CA ALA A 33 3.50 5.22 15.96
C ALA A 33 3.53 5.80 14.55
N TYR A 34 2.78 5.24 13.60
CA TYR A 34 2.86 5.66 12.20
C TYR A 34 1.48 6.03 11.68
N ILE A 35 1.37 7.23 11.10
CA ILE A 35 0.13 7.71 10.48
C ILE A 35 0.38 7.73 8.97
N LEU A 36 -0.36 6.93 8.21
CA LEU A 36 -0.42 7.07 6.76
C LEU A 36 -1.31 8.27 6.42
N GLU A 37 -0.78 9.22 5.65
CA GLU A 37 -1.54 10.32 5.06
C GLU A 37 -1.37 10.28 3.55
N VAL A 38 -2.48 10.18 2.80
CA VAL A 38 -2.50 10.21 1.34
C VAL A 38 -3.27 11.45 0.91
N ALA A 39 -2.59 12.42 0.29
CA ALA A 39 -3.18 13.64 -0.23
C ALA A 39 -3.32 13.58 -1.76
N PHE A 40 -4.51 13.87 -2.27
CA PHE A 40 -4.80 13.92 -3.70
C PHE A 40 -4.68 15.36 -4.21
N ALA A 41 -3.66 15.64 -5.01
CA ALA A 41 -3.24 17.00 -5.36
C ALA A 41 -4.12 17.70 -6.40
N ASP A 42 -4.91 16.94 -7.16
CA ASP A 42 -5.73 17.40 -8.30
C ASP A 42 -7.21 17.55 -7.98
N ILE A 43 -7.62 17.27 -6.74
CA ILE A 43 -9.00 17.42 -6.27
C ILE A 43 -9.03 18.23 -4.97
N SER A 44 -10.12 18.95 -4.74
CA SER A 44 -10.32 19.74 -3.52
C SER A 44 -10.95 18.95 -2.38
N ALA A 45 -11.75 17.93 -2.70
CA ALA A 45 -12.41 17.07 -1.72
C ALA A 45 -12.66 15.66 -2.27
N ILE A 46 -12.52 14.67 -1.40
CA ILE A 46 -12.91 13.28 -1.62
C ILE A 46 -14.38 13.12 -1.22
N SER A 47 -15.18 12.45 -2.06
CA SER A 47 -16.54 12.03 -1.71
C SER A 47 -16.59 10.54 -1.33
N GLY A 48 -17.70 10.11 -0.72
CA GLY A 48 -17.94 8.71 -0.40
C GLY A 48 -17.16 8.23 0.84
N THR A 49 -16.86 6.93 0.88
CA THR A 49 -16.10 6.30 1.97
C THR A 49 -14.83 5.66 1.45
N CYS A 50 -13.83 5.47 2.33
CA CYS A 50 -12.59 4.79 2.00
C CYS A 50 -12.41 3.57 2.90
N GLN A 51 -11.99 2.45 2.31
CA GLN A 51 -11.57 1.24 3.00
C GLN A 51 -10.14 0.89 2.57
N LEU A 52 -9.41 0.27 3.49
CA LEU A 52 -8.05 -0.19 3.26
C LEU A 52 -8.02 -1.72 3.23
N HIS A 53 -7.42 -2.28 2.20
CA HIS A 53 -7.07 -3.70 2.17
C HIS A 53 -5.57 -3.85 2.36
N CYS A 54 -5.16 -4.42 3.48
CA CYS A 54 -3.77 -4.59 3.84
C CYS A 54 -3.32 -6.03 3.58
N VAL A 55 -2.18 -6.19 2.92
CA VAL A 55 -1.49 -7.47 2.74
C VAL A 55 -0.14 -7.35 3.41
N ARG A 56 0.04 -8.09 4.50
CA ARG A 56 1.32 -8.19 5.23
C ARG A 56 2.27 -9.09 4.44
N GLY A 57 3.58 -8.96 4.68
CA GLY A 57 4.57 -9.76 3.96
C GLY A 57 4.59 -11.25 4.31
N ASP A 58 3.89 -11.66 5.37
CA ASP A 58 3.59 -13.08 5.66
C ASP A 58 2.33 -13.59 4.91
N GLY A 59 1.73 -12.76 4.06
CA GLY A 59 0.54 -13.08 3.29
C GLY A 59 -0.78 -12.87 4.05
N GLN A 60 -0.74 -12.48 5.33
CA GLN A 60 -1.96 -12.19 6.08
C GLN A 60 -2.66 -10.96 5.49
N MET A 61 -3.95 -11.11 5.21
CA MET A 61 -4.81 -10.05 4.68
C MET A 61 -5.71 -9.50 5.78
N ILE A 62 -5.89 -8.17 5.80
CA ILE A 62 -6.68 -7.46 6.81
C ILE A 62 -7.44 -6.32 6.11
N ASP A 63 -8.76 -6.33 6.21
CA ASP A 63 -9.62 -5.26 5.72
C ASP A 63 -9.94 -4.29 6.87
N ILE A 64 -9.80 -3.00 6.60
CA ILE A 64 -9.95 -1.94 7.59
C ILE A 64 -10.90 -0.87 7.04
N THR A 65 -12.04 -0.75 7.70
CA THR A 65 -13.03 0.32 7.49
C THR A 65 -13.00 1.33 8.62
N ASP A 66 -12.74 0.86 9.84
CA ASP A 66 -12.80 1.67 11.05
C ASP A 66 -11.48 2.41 11.28
N GLY A 67 -11.58 3.70 11.63
CA GLY A 67 -10.41 4.55 11.89
C GLY A 67 -9.77 5.18 10.65
N VAL A 68 -10.27 4.89 9.45
CA VAL A 68 -9.93 5.61 8.22
C VAL A 68 -10.66 6.96 8.22
N VAL A 69 -9.91 8.06 8.14
CA VAL A 69 -10.48 9.41 8.19
C VAL A 69 -10.25 10.11 6.86
N ILE A 70 -11.32 10.62 6.27
CA ILE A 70 -11.30 11.50 5.10
C ILE A 70 -11.46 12.94 5.58
N ASP A 71 -10.52 13.81 5.22
CA ASP A 71 -10.58 15.25 5.47
C ASP A 71 -10.17 16.03 4.22
N GLY A 72 -11.14 16.71 3.59
CA GLY A 72 -10.92 17.40 2.32
C GLY A 72 -10.40 16.43 1.25
N ASN A 73 -9.21 16.68 0.74
CA ASN A 73 -8.53 15.87 -0.28
C ASN A 73 -7.56 14.81 0.30
N LYS A 74 -7.69 14.49 1.59
CA LYS A 74 -6.78 13.59 2.29
C LYS A 74 -7.48 12.36 2.86
N VAL A 75 -6.80 11.22 2.80
CA VAL A 75 -7.10 10.02 3.58
C VAL A 75 -6.02 9.85 4.63
N THR A 76 -6.43 9.62 5.89
CA THR A 76 -5.51 9.34 6.99
C THR A 76 -5.88 8.07 7.72
N TYR A 77 -4.86 7.31 8.13
CA TYR A 77 -5.04 6.11 8.93
C TYR A 77 -3.82 5.86 9.84
N THR A 78 -4.07 5.53 11.10
CA THR A 78 -2.99 5.17 12.04
C THR A 78 -2.70 3.68 11.90
N LEU A 79 -1.48 3.34 11.47
CA LEU A 79 -1.06 1.95 11.29
C LEU A 79 -1.00 1.21 12.63
N ASP A 80 -1.73 0.11 12.72
CA ASP A 80 -1.59 -0.85 13.82
C ASP A 80 -0.20 -1.51 13.74
N GLY A 81 0.44 -1.71 14.91
CA GLY A 81 1.69 -2.45 15.05
C GLY A 81 1.67 -3.84 14.41
N ALA A 82 0.51 -4.49 14.37
CA ALA A 82 0.34 -5.77 13.70
C ALA A 82 0.67 -5.69 12.20
N LEU A 83 0.34 -4.58 11.52
CA LEU A 83 0.51 -4.44 10.07
C LEU A 83 1.98 -4.44 9.63
N TYR A 84 2.89 -4.02 10.50
CA TYR A 84 4.33 -3.95 10.22
C TYR A 84 5.17 -4.78 11.20
N ALA A 85 4.56 -5.80 11.80
CA ALA A 85 5.26 -6.80 12.60
C ALA A 85 6.22 -7.67 11.78
N VAL A 86 5.98 -7.79 10.47
CA VAL A 86 6.80 -8.53 9.49
C VAL A 86 7.25 -7.59 8.38
N ALA A 87 8.35 -7.96 7.71
CA ALA A 87 8.83 -7.20 6.55
C ALA A 87 7.84 -7.35 5.40
N GLY A 88 7.57 -6.23 4.71
CA GLY A 88 6.59 -6.18 3.64
C GLY A 88 5.20 -5.80 4.14
N LEU A 89 4.62 -4.80 3.49
CA LEU A 89 3.24 -4.38 3.65
C LEU A 89 2.80 -3.73 2.34
N VAL A 90 1.65 -4.15 1.85
CA VAL A 90 0.95 -3.50 0.74
C VAL A 90 -0.40 -3.06 1.27
N ILE A 91 -0.79 -1.82 0.98
CA ILE A 91 -2.10 -1.30 1.32
C ILE A 91 -2.79 -0.86 0.03
N PHE A 92 -4.00 -1.35 -0.20
CA PHE A 92 -4.87 -0.89 -1.26
C PHE A 92 -5.92 0.05 -0.69
N LEU A 93 -5.97 1.28 -1.20
CA LEU A 93 -7.05 2.21 -0.92
C LEU A 93 -8.16 1.94 -1.93
N GLN A 94 -9.32 1.55 -1.41
CA GLN A 94 -10.54 1.46 -2.18
C GLN A 94 -11.53 2.52 -1.68
N PHE A 95 -12.06 3.29 -2.62
CA PHE A 95 -13.12 4.26 -2.39
C PHE A 95 -14.45 3.67 -2.86
N LEU A 96 -15.49 3.85 -2.07
CA LEU A 96 -16.86 3.44 -2.39
C LEU A 96 -17.69 4.70 -2.61
N ASP A 97 -18.51 4.70 -3.66
CA ASP A 97 -19.38 5.83 -4.04
C ASP A 97 -18.63 7.18 -4.12
N SER A 98 -17.43 7.14 -4.72
CA SER A 98 -16.48 8.25 -4.70
C SER A 98 -16.22 8.86 -6.08
N ASN A 99 -15.69 10.08 -6.08
CA ASN A 99 -15.23 10.83 -7.24
C ASN A 99 -13.80 10.47 -7.67
N ILE A 100 -13.14 9.50 -7.01
CA ILE A 100 -11.75 9.09 -7.26
C ILE A 100 -11.71 7.69 -7.88
N TYR A 101 -10.73 7.46 -8.76
CA TYR A 101 -10.45 6.15 -9.33
C TYR A 101 -9.90 5.16 -8.28
N THR A 102 -10.32 3.91 -8.38
CA THR A 102 -9.94 2.83 -7.45
C THR A 102 -9.49 1.58 -8.18
N PRO A 103 -8.56 0.79 -7.62
CA PRO A 103 -7.85 0.99 -6.34
C PRO A 103 -6.48 1.68 -6.49
N LEU A 104 -6.00 2.33 -5.42
CA LEU A 104 -4.61 2.81 -5.29
C LEU A 104 -3.79 1.83 -4.46
N LYS A 105 -2.74 1.24 -5.03
CA LYS A 105 -1.79 0.33 -4.37
C LYS A 105 -0.62 1.11 -3.75
N ILE A 106 -0.34 0.90 -2.47
CA ILE A 106 0.79 1.48 -1.74
C ILE A 106 1.68 0.34 -1.25
N SER A 107 2.89 0.25 -1.76
CA SER A 107 3.88 -0.74 -1.30
C SER A 107 4.86 -0.10 -0.33
N PHE A 108 5.08 -0.71 0.83
CA PHE A 108 6.05 -0.27 1.82
C PHE A 108 7.33 -1.10 1.71
N SER A 109 8.40 -0.49 1.21
CA SER A 109 9.70 -1.15 1.02
C SER A 109 10.67 -0.95 2.19
N GLY A 110 10.35 -0.03 3.12
CA GLY A 110 11.23 0.37 4.22
C GLY A 110 10.93 -0.27 5.58
N ILE A 111 10.13 -1.35 5.65
CA ILE A 111 9.84 -2.01 6.93
C ILE A 111 11.07 -2.76 7.43
N ARG A 112 11.63 -2.29 8.55
CA ARG A 112 12.77 -2.89 9.24
C ARG A 112 12.26 -3.73 10.40
N VAL A 113 12.36 -5.05 10.27
CA VAL A 113 12.08 -5.97 11.36
C VAL A 113 13.30 -6.00 12.28
N LEU A 114 13.15 -5.59 13.53
CA LEU A 114 14.20 -5.79 14.52
C LEU A 114 14.30 -7.29 14.84
N PRO A 115 15.51 -7.87 14.92
CA PRO A 115 15.67 -9.25 15.34
C PRO A 115 15.17 -9.37 16.78
N GLN A 116 13.98 -9.96 16.96
CA GLN A 116 13.57 -10.44 18.27
C GLN A 116 14.54 -11.55 18.66
N SER A 117 15.15 -11.44 19.83
CA SER A 117 15.94 -12.53 20.38
C SER A 117 15.02 -13.73 20.66
N GLY A 118 14.89 -14.63 19.68
CA GLY A 118 14.41 -16.01 19.86
C GLY A 118 12.94 -16.32 19.55
N SER A 119 12.45 -16.12 18.32
CA SER A 119 11.17 -16.73 17.93
C SER A 119 11.16 -17.31 16.51
N THR A 120 10.66 -18.54 16.44
CA THR A 120 10.63 -19.48 15.31
C THR A 120 9.53 -19.12 14.31
N ILE A 121 9.84 -19.19 13.02
CA ILE A 121 8.91 -18.92 11.91
C ILE A 121 7.83 -20.02 11.90
N ALA A 122 6.56 -19.64 11.97
CA ALA A 122 5.42 -20.56 11.87
C ALA A 122 5.07 -20.83 10.40
N ASP A 123 4.71 -22.09 10.11
CA ASP A 123 4.48 -22.65 8.77
C ASP A 123 3.52 -21.82 7.88
N LEU A 124 3.97 -21.52 6.66
CA LEU A 124 3.17 -20.94 5.59
C LEU A 124 2.22 -21.99 5.00
N HIS A 125 0.93 -21.66 4.91
CA HIS A 125 -0.01 -22.35 4.04
C HIS A 125 -0.31 -21.47 2.80
N PRO A 126 0.00 -21.92 1.57
CA PRO A 126 -0.35 -21.18 0.35
C PRO A 126 -1.86 -21.24 0.06
N TYR A 127 -2.41 -20.16 -0.53
CA TYR A 127 -3.83 -20.02 -0.90
C TYR A 127 -4.18 -20.73 -2.22
N PRO A 128 -5.47 -21.04 -2.48
CA PRO A 128 -5.92 -21.75 -3.69
C PRO A 128 -5.80 -20.93 -4.98
N ASP A 129 -5.56 -21.62 -6.09
CA ASP A 129 -5.24 -21.06 -7.42
C ASP A 129 -6.24 -20.04 -7.99
N SER A 130 -7.48 -19.99 -7.46
CA SER A 130 -8.52 -19.07 -7.96
C SER A 130 -8.21 -17.59 -7.69
N TYR A 131 -7.42 -17.26 -6.67
CA TYR A 131 -7.04 -15.87 -6.35
C TYR A 131 -5.78 -15.40 -7.08
N VAL A 132 -4.91 -16.33 -7.51
CA VAL A 132 -3.72 -16.02 -8.34
C VAL A 132 -4.14 -15.36 -9.64
N ASN A 133 -5.25 -15.80 -10.24
CA ASN A 133 -5.76 -15.24 -11.49
C ASN A 133 -6.19 -13.77 -11.39
N ILE A 134 -6.67 -13.31 -10.24
CA ILE A 134 -7.09 -11.90 -10.05
C ILE A 134 -5.85 -11.00 -9.97
N ILE A 135 -4.80 -11.46 -9.28
CA ILE A 135 -3.52 -10.75 -9.17
C ILE A 135 -2.80 -10.74 -10.53
N SER A 136 -2.75 -11.88 -11.22
CA SER A 136 -2.12 -11.97 -12.54
C SER A 136 -2.85 -11.15 -13.60
N GLN A 137 -4.18 -11.03 -13.55
CA GLN A 137 -4.93 -10.16 -14.48
C GLN A 137 -4.64 -8.68 -14.23
N ALA A 138 -4.53 -8.28 -12.96
CA ALA A 138 -4.16 -6.90 -12.59
C ALA A 138 -2.70 -6.57 -12.99
N GLU A 139 -1.79 -7.54 -12.92
CA GLU A 139 -0.40 -7.40 -13.39
C GLU A 139 -0.28 -7.44 -14.92
N TYR A 140 -1.15 -8.18 -15.63
CA TYR A 140 -1.16 -8.23 -17.09
C TYR A 140 -1.73 -6.94 -17.71
N ASP A 141 -2.73 -6.33 -17.07
CA ASP A 141 -3.28 -5.04 -17.48
C ASP A 141 -2.29 -3.88 -17.24
N GLU A 142 -1.23 -4.08 -16.45
CA GLU A 142 -0.11 -3.14 -16.29
C GLU A 142 0.86 -3.19 -17.50
N ILE A 143 0.80 -4.25 -18.31
CA ILE A 143 1.64 -4.45 -19.49
C ILE A 143 0.84 -4.10 -20.76
N ASP A 144 0.91 -2.81 -21.13
CA ASP A 144 0.87 -2.25 -22.49
C ASP A 144 -0.41 -1.53 -22.96
N PRO A 145 -0.31 -0.22 -23.26
CA PRO A 145 -0.37 0.15 -24.69
C PRO A 145 0.75 1.09 -25.22
N LYS A 146 1.90 1.23 -24.53
CA LYS A 146 3.05 2.04 -25.00
C LYS A 146 4.46 1.40 -24.94
N SER A 147 4.61 0.12 -24.64
CA SER A 147 5.93 -0.53 -24.52
C SER A 147 6.45 -1.21 -25.80
N ALA A 148 5.75 -1.15 -26.93
CA ALA A 148 6.27 -1.65 -28.20
C ALA A 148 6.67 -0.54 -29.19
N SER A 149 7.47 0.45 -28.76
CA SER A 149 8.13 1.44 -29.64
C SER A 149 9.25 2.11 -28.81
N THR A 150 10.56 2.12 -29.09
CA THR A 150 11.40 1.91 -30.29
C THR A 150 12.88 2.00 -29.82
N LEU A 151 13.88 1.32 -30.42
CA LEU A 151 15.10 1.92 -31.06
C LEU A 151 16.27 0.93 -31.38
N TYR A 152 16.46 0.73 -32.69
CA TYR A 152 17.65 0.53 -33.57
C TYR A 152 19.09 0.31 -33.06
N ILE A 153 19.82 -0.61 -33.73
CA ILE A 153 21.16 -0.37 -34.36
C ILE A 153 21.27 -1.12 -35.72
N VAL A 154 21.97 -0.48 -36.65
CA VAL A 154 22.23 -0.69 -38.08
C VAL A 154 23.44 -1.62 -38.33
N GLU A 155 23.45 -2.38 -39.44
CA GLU A 155 24.56 -2.66 -40.40
C GLU A 155 24.11 -3.83 -41.32
N GLY A 156 24.22 -3.85 -42.65
CA GLY A 156 25.10 -3.11 -43.55
C GLY A 156 26.17 -4.02 -44.15
N THR A 157 25.84 -5.03 -44.95
CA THR A 157 26.58 -5.45 -46.17
C THR A 157 25.83 -6.51 -46.96
#